data_AF-A0A928W3X8-F1
#
_entry.id   AF-A0A928W3X8-F1
#
_cell.length_a   1.000
_cell.length_b   1.000
_cell.length_c   1.000
_cell.angle_alpha   90.00
_cell.angle_beta   90.00
_cell.angle_gamma   90.00
#
_symmetry.space_group_name_H-M   'P 1'
#
loop_
_entity.id
_entity.type
_entity.pdbx_description
1 polymer ?
#
loop_
_entity_poly.entity_id
_entity_poly.type
_entity_poly.pdbx_seq_one_letter_code
_entity_poly.pdbx_strand_id
1 'polypeptide(L)'
;MPRKPDEYVVHLLISGGHREEVRFSTVQEFQKWYSSELMSKSDSENFINVPIKNIQGEYMVLRPKSVLAIRVEPVFLGSVERF
;
A
#
# COMPACT_ATOMS: atom_id res chain seq x y z
N MET A 1 -20.19 -8.60 15.98
CA MET A 1 -19.37 -7.45 15.54
C MET A 1 -18.51 -7.90 14.37
N PRO A 2 -18.37 -7.11 13.29
CA PRO A 2 -17.43 -7.44 12.22
C PRO A 2 -16.02 -7.57 12.79
N ARG A 3 -15.29 -8.60 12.37
CA ARG A 3 -13.91 -8.83 12.82
C ARG A 3 -13.05 -7.62 12.40
N LYS A 4 -12.29 -7.05 13.34
CA LYS A 4 -11.31 -5.99 13.03
C LYS A 4 -10.12 -6.64 12.31
N PRO A 5 -9.68 -6.11 11.15
CA PRO A 5 -8.45 -6.58 10.49
C PRO A 5 -7.22 -6.31 11.34
N ASP A 6 -6.25 -7.22 11.29
CA ASP A 6 -4.97 -7.09 11.97
C ASP A 6 -4.01 -6.16 11.21
N GLU A 7 -4.09 -6.19 9.88
CA GLU A 7 -3.34 -5.32 8.97
C GLU A 7 -4.08 -5.16 7.63
N TYR A 8 -3.59 -4.25 6.79
CA TYR A 8 -4.05 -4.03 5.43
C TYR A 8 -2.87 -4.16 4.47
N VAL A 9 -3.00 -5.03 3.48
CA VAL A 9 -2.03 -5.15 2.39
C VAL A 9 -2.51 -4.31 1.22
N VAL A 10 -1.65 -3.43 0.73
CA VAL A 10 -1.91 -2.54 -0.39
C VAL A 10 -1.03 -2.98 -1.54
N HIS A 11 -1.66 -3.44 -2.61
CA HIS A 11 -0.99 -3.83 -3.85
C HIS A 11 -0.99 -2.66 -4.82
N LEU A 12 0.20 -2.18 -5.16
CA LEU A 12 0.41 -1.13 -6.15
C LEU A 12 0.77 -1.78 -7.48
N LEU A 13 -0.07 -1.57 -8.50
CA LEU A 13 0.22 -1.99 -9.87
C LEU A 13 0.91 -0.84 -10.57
N ILE A 14 2.16 -1.04 -10.98
CA ILE A 14 3.02 0.00 -11.54
C ILE A 14 3.22 -0.27 -13.03
N SER A 15 3.25 0.80 -13.82
CA SER A 15 3.59 0.76 -15.24
C SER A 15 4.90 -0.02 -15.46
N GLY A 16 4.89 -0.96 -16.41
CA GLY A 16 6.00 -1.91 -16.61
C GLY A 16 5.74 -3.29 -16.02
N GLY A 17 4.59 -3.52 -15.37
CA GLY A 17 4.15 -4.84 -14.91
C GLY A 17 4.61 -5.21 -13.51
N HIS A 18 5.25 -4.28 -12.80
CA HIS A 18 5.65 -4.48 -11.41
C HIS A 18 4.44 -4.39 -10.47
N ARG A 19 4.44 -5.27 -9.46
CA ARG A 19 3.46 -5.25 -8.36
C ARG A 19 4.24 -5.16 -7.05
N GLU A 20 3.93 -4.13 -6.27
CA GLU A 20 4.54 -3.92 -4.95
C GLU A 20 3.50 -4.11 -3.85
N GLU A 21 3.93 -4.65 -2.69
CA GLU A 21 3.05 -4.92 -1.54
C GLU A 21 3.45 -4.10 -0.31
N VAL A 22 2.59 -3.16 0.07
CA VAL A 22 2.81 -2.26 1.20
C VAL A 22 1.85 -2.60 2.33
N ARG A 23 2.38 -2.79 3.55
CA ARG A 23 1.59 -3.16 4.73
C ARG A 23 1.30 -1.96 5.61
N PHE A 24 0.02 -1.76 5.92
CA PHE A 24 -0.45 -0.74 6.84
C PHE A 24 -1.11 -1.38 8.06
N SER A 25 -0.86 -0.81 9.25
CA SER A 25 -1.44 -1.33 10.49
C SER A 25 -2.93 -1.02 10.60
N THR A 26 -3.38 0.06 9.94
CA THR A 26 -4.78 0.48 9.91
C THR A 26 -5.15 1.03 8.54
N VAL A 27 -6.44 0.96 8.20
CA VAL A 27 -6.95 1.57 6.96
C VAL A 27 -6.81 3.10 6.97
N GLN A 28 -6.86 3.72 8.15
CA GLN A 28 -6.71 5.18 8.31
C GLN A 28 -5.29 5.63 7.94
N GLU A 29 -4.25 4.86 8.31
CA GLU A 29 -2.88 5.14 7.88
C GLU A 29 -2.75 5.12 6.36
N PHE A 30 -3.33 4.10 5.71
CA PHE A 30 -3.37 4.03 4.26
C PHE A 30 -4.12 5.23 3.65
N GLN A 31 -5.33 5.52 4.13
CA GLN A 31 -6.14 6.63 3.62
C GLN A 31 -5.42 7.98 3.73
N LYS A 32 -4.71 8.20 4.84
CA LYS A 32 -3.90 9.40 5.04
C LYS A 32 -2.80 9.49 3.97
N TRP A 33 -1.98 8.46 3.81
CA TRP A 33 -0.92 8.47 2.79
C TRP A 33 -1.48 8.59 1.37
N TYR A 34 -2.52 7.82 1.06
CA TYR A 34 -3.17 7.83 -0.25
C TYR A 34 -3.68 9.22 -0.61
N SER A 35 -4.41 9.88 0.28
CA SER A 35 -4.93 11.22 0.04
C SER A 35 -3.85 12.30 0.01
N SER A 36 -2.88 12.26 0.94
CA SER A 36 -1.91 13.34 1.11
C SER A 36 -0.76 13.29 0.14
N GLU A 37 -0.29 12.10 -0.25
CA GLU A 37 0.89 11.93 -1.09
C GLU A 37 0.54 11.45 -2.50
N LEU A 38 -0.24 10.38 -2.62
CA LEU A 38 -0.43 9.73 -3.92
C LEU A 38 -1.48 10.45 -4.78
N MET A 39 -2.68 10.66 -4.23
CA MET A 39 -3.81 11.29 -4.93
C MET A 39 -3.56 12.78 -5.18
N SER A 40 -3.01 13.51 -4.20
CA SER A 40 -2.71 14.94 -4.33
C SER A 40 -1.71 15.24 -5.46
N LYS A 41 -0.91 14.24 -5.85
CA LYS A 41 0.15 14.33 -6.86
C LYS A 41 -0.08 13.33 -7.99
N SER A 42 -1.33 12.91 -8.25
CA SER A 42 -1.65 11.81 -9.19
C SER A 42 -1.00 11.93 -10.57
N ASP A 43 -0.90 13.14 -11.11
CA ASP A 43 -0.31 13.40 -12.44
C ASP A 43 1.19 13.74 -12.39
N SER A 44 1.79 13.70 -11.20
CA SER A 44 3.18 14.08 -10.99
C SER A 44 4.15 13.01 -11.45
N GLU A 45 5.22 13.46 -12.11
CA GLU A 45 6.40 12.65 -12.42
C GLU A 45 7.47 12.73 -11.31
N ASN A 46 7.27 13.58 -10.30
CA ASN A 46 8.15 13.65 -9.15
C ASN A 46 8.01 12.41 -8.27
N PHE A 47 9.11 12.01 -7.65
CA PHE A 47 9.12 10.89 -6.73
C PHE A 47 8.40 11.25 -5.42
N ILE A 48 7.58 10.32 -4.93
CA ILE A 48 7.03 10.33 -3.57
C ILE A 48 7.53 9.11 -2.81
N ASN A 49 7.59 9.21 -1.48
CA ASN A 49 7.96 8.09 -0.63
C ASN A 49 6.77 7.11 -0.45
N VAL A 50 7.06 5.82 -0.51
CA VAL A 50 6.13 4.73 -0.24
C VAL A 50 6.49 4.14 1.13
N PRO A 51 5.55 4.07 2.08
CA PRO A 51 5.83 3.66 3.46
C PRO A 51 5.96 2.13 3.55
N ILE A 52 7.05 1.58 3.03
CA ILE A 52 7.40 0.16 3.20
C ILE A 52 7.88 -0.08 4.64
N LYS A 53 7.35 -1.11 5.29
CA LYS A 53 7.71 -1.50 6.67
C LYS A 53 8.39 -2.87 6.74
N ASN A 54 8.55 -3.52 5.59
CA ASN A 54 8.83 -4.95 5.51
C ASN A 54 10.34 -5.25 5.57
N ILE A 55 11.20 -4.25 5.32
CA ILE A 55 12.65 -4.42 5.21
C ILE A 55 13.38 -3.27 5.91
N GLN A 56 14.30 -3.62 6.82
CA GLN A 56 15.05 -2.65 7.60
C GLN A 56 16.15 -1.98 6.76
N GLY A 57 16.18 -0.65 6.75
CA GLY A 57 17.19 0.13 6.00
C GLY A 57 16.83 0.38 4.53
N GLU A 58 15.68 -0.09 4.06
CA GLU A 58 15.18 0.18 2.72
C GLU A 58 14.11 1.27 2.73
N TYR A 59 14.04 2.00 1.62
CA TYR A 59 12.94 2.92 1.33
C TYR A 59 12.60 2.80 -0.16
N MET A 60 11.34 3.02 -0.48
CA MET A 60 10.87 2.99 -1.87
C MET A 60 10.33 4.36 -2.24
N VAL A 61 10.70 4.81 -3.43
CA VAL A 61 10.06 5.96 -4.06
C VAL A 61 9.41 5.55 -5.37
N LEU A 62 8.27 6.15 -5.70
CA LEU A 62 7.62 5.95 -6.99
C LEU A 62 7.08 7.26 -7.57
N ARG A 63 6.80 7.24 -8.88
CA ARG A 63 6.09 8.31 -9.56
C ARG A 63 4.60 8.03 -9.45
N PRO A 64 3.78 8.92 -8.86
CA PRO A 64 2.33 8.71 -8.78
C PRO A 64 1.70 8.41 -10.14
N LYS A 65 2.14 9.11 -11.20
CA LYS A 65 1.67 8.91 -12.59
C LYS A 65 1.90 7.49 -13.13
N SER A 66 2.82 6.73 -12.55
CA SER A 66 3.12 5.35 -12.93
C SER A 66 2.23 4.32 -12.23
N VAL A 67 1.41 4.71 -11.26
CA VAL A 67 0.49 3.79 -10.57
C VAL A 67 -0.77 3.61 -11.42
N LEU A 68 -0.99 2.39 -11.90
CA LEU A 68 -2.11 2.01 -12.75
C LEU A 68 -3.35 1.61 -11.94
N ALA A 69 -3.14 0.93 -10.83
CA ALA A 69 -4.22 0.49 -9.95
C ALA A 69 -3.72 0.23 -8.54
N ILE A 70 -4.66 0.25 -7.59
CA ILE A 70 -4.42 -0.03 -6.18
C ILE A 70 -5.48 -1.03 -5.71
N ARG A 71 -5.05 -2.15 -5.14
CA ARG A 71 -5.94 -3.10 -4.46
C ARG A 71 -5.61 -3.10 -2.97
N VAL A 72 -6.61 -2.97 -2.13
CA VAL A 72 -6.46 -2.94 -0.66
C VAL A 72 -7.18 -4.14 -0.06
N GLU A 73 -6.47 -4.92 0.74
CA GLU A 73 -6.96 -6.18 1.30
C GLU A 73 -6.80 -6.19 2.83
N PRO A 74 -7.88 -6.41 3.61
CA PRO A 74 -7.76 -6.65 5.04
C PRO A 74 -7.20 -8.05 5.29
N VAL A 75 -6.21 -8.16 6.17
CA VAL A 75 -5.63 -9.44 6.61
C VAL A 75 -6.01 -9.71 8.06
N PHE A 76 -6.32 -10.97 8.34
CA PHE A 76 -6.75 -11.44 9.66
C PHE A 76 -5.84 -12.59 10.12
N LEU A 77 -4.90 -12.30 11.02
CA LEU A 77 -3.81 -13.19 11.47
C LEU A 77 -4.29 -14.42 12.28
N GLY A 78 -5.58 -14.58 12.51
CA GLY A 78 -6.15 -15.76 13.18
C GLY A 78 -6.81 -16.78 12.26
N SER A 79 -6.73 -16.61 10.93
CA SER A 79 -7.20 -17.63 9.99
C SER A 79 -6.01 -18.45 9.51
N VAL A 80 -5.61 -19.44 10.31
CA VAL A 80 -4.78 -20.54 9.81
C VAL A 80 -5.62 -21.24 8.75
N GLU A 81 -5.31 -21.06 7.46
CA GLU A 81 -5.77 -21.99 6.44
C GLU A 81 -5.18 -23.36 6.78
N ARG A 82 -6.00 -24.21 7.38
CA ARG A 82 -5.70 -25.64 7.49
C ARG A 82 -5.86 -26.21 6.08
N PHE A 83 -4.77 -26.28 5.34
CA PHE A 83 -4.64 -27.18 4.19
C PHE A 83 -4.58 -28.63 4.68
#